data_AF-B3MLI2-F1
#
_entry.id   AF-B3MLI2-F1
#
_cell.length_a   1.000
_cell.length_b   1.000
_cell.length_c   1.000
_cell.angle_alpha   90.00
_cell.angle_beta   90.00
_cell.angle_gamma   90.00
#
_symmetry.space_group_name_H-M   'P 1'
#
loop_
_entity.id
_entity.type
_entity.pdbx_description
1 polymer ?
#
loop_
_entity_poly.entity_id
_entity_poly.type
_entity_poly.pdbx_seq_one_letter_code
_entity_poly.pdbx_strand_id
1 'polypeptide(L)'
;MRALFLIVGLVLMTSASAYPGSYRNLICNFLNDVATFQRDAYSAAIHSTKSVVTEMINDLSTCEGLQPQMRILKDYLDRGKSISSRSSIEDQQEFLAAFPTNFNLTSKSLESCMHAPPMLGRTILGFVSSAFCEFPELEKRIIKGGNHLKEELDEDMLAQETQLFQLLDNFEKETDRVKRNNLADQISKMENDCL
;
A
#
# COMPACT_ATOMS: atom_id res chain seq x y z
N MET A 1 -51.69 -37.64 32.83
CA MET A 1 -51.14 -37.52 31.47
C MET A 1 -51.18 -36.07 31.02
N ARG A 2 -50.17 -35.26 31.37
CA ARG A 2 -49.98 -33.87 30.87
C ARG A 2 -48.59 -33.30 31.20
N ALA A 3 -47.59 -34.17 31.40
CA ALA A 3 -46.23 -33.80 31.79
C ALA A 3 -45.18 -34.55 30.96
N LEU A 4 -45.41 -34.68 29.65
CA LEU A 4 -44.53 -35.47 28.76
C LEU A 4 -44.38 -34.86 27.35
N PHE A 5 -44.56 -33.53 27.22
CA PHE A 5 -44.39 -32.79 25.96
C PHE A 5 -43.55 -31.51 26.11
N LEU A 6 -42.63 -31.48 27.07
CA LEU A 6 -41.72 -30.33 27.29
C LEU A 6 -40.25 -30.77 27.41
N ILE A 7 -39.84 -31.83 26.71
CA ILE A 7 -38.44 -32.33 26.70
C ILE A 7 -37.86 -32.42 25.26
N VAL A 8 -38.63 -32.07 24.22
CA VAL A 8 -38.14 -32.14 22.82
C VAL A 8 -37.75 -30.76 22.24
N GLY A 9 -37.95 -29.67 23.00
CA GLY A 9 -37.69 -28.30 22.52
C GLY A 9 -36.39 -27.64 23.01
N LEU A 10 -35.54 -28.34 23.78
CA LEU A 10 -34.37 -27.74 24.43
C LEU A 10 -33.06 -28.51 24.21
N VAL A 11 -32.90 -29.12 23.03
CA VAL A 11 -31.69 -29.87 22.64
C VAL A 11 -31.07 -29.36 21.31
N LEU A 12 -31.56 -28.24 20.76
CA LEU A 12 -31.10 -27.73 19.45
C LEU A 12 -30.43 -26.35 19.46
N MET A 13 -30.04 -25.80 20.63
CA MET A 13 -29.37 -24.48 20.67
C MET A 13 -28.15 -24.39 21.59
N THR A 14 -27.31 -25.44 21.64
CA THR A 14 -25.99 -25.33 22.29
C THR A 14 -24.88 -26.05 21.51
N SER A 15 -24.96 -26.05 20.18
CA SER A 15 -23.85 -26.45 19.30
C SER A 15 -23.47 -25.30 18.37
N ALA A 16 -23.12 -24.16 18.96
CA ALA A 16 -22.47 -23.04 18.26
C ALA A 16 -21.38 -22.46 19.17
N SER A 17 -20.51 -23.32 19.68
CA SER A 17 -19.32 -22.88 20.43
C SER A 17 -18.24 -23.94 20.37
N ALA A 18 -17.61 -24.08 19.20
CA ALA A 18 -16.20 -24.45 19.06
C ALA A 18 -15.79 -24.55 17.59
N TYR A 19 -15.45 -23.42 16.96
CA TYR A 19 -14.36 -23.41 15.98
C TYR A 19 -13.35 -22.32 16.34
N PRO A 20 -12.63 -22.42 17.48
CA PRO A 20 -11.69 -21.40 17.90
C PRO A 20 -10.27 -21.89 17.58
N GLY A 21 -9.69 -21.45 16.47
CA GLY A 21 -8.22 -21.39 16.36
C GLY A 21 -7.56 -21.74 15.04
N SER A 22 -8.20 -22.46 14.10
CA SER A 22 -7.52 -22.84 12.84
C SER A 22 -7.65 -21.76 11.76
N TYR A 23 -8.87 -21.52 11.28
CA TYR A 23 -9.10 -20.66 10.12
C TYR A 23 -8.92 -19.17 10.42
N ARG A 24 -9.33 -18.72 11.63
CA ARG A 24 -9.09 -17.33 12.07
C ARG A 24 -7.60 -17.02 12.14
N ASN A 25 -6.76 -17.97 12.52
CA ASN A 25 -5.31 -17.80 12.48
C ASN A 25 -4.79 -17.69 11.04
N LEU A 26 -5.34 -18.43 10.08
CA LEU A 26 -4.98 -18.29 8.66
C LEU A 26 -5.30 -16.89 8.14
N ILE A 27 -6.50 -16.39 8.44
CA ILE A 27 -6.92 -15.03 8.07
C ILE A 27 -6.01 -14.00 8.72
N CYS A 28 -5.77 -14.12 10.02
CA CYS A 28 -4.92 -13.18 10.75
C CYS A 28 -3.47 -13.18 10.27
N ASN A 29 -2.92 -14.35 9.91
CA ASN A 29 -1.60 -14.43 9.28
C ASN A 29 -1.59 -13.74 7.92
N PHE A 30 -2.60 -13.97 7.08
CA PHE A 30 -2.74 -13.29 5.80
C PHE A 30 -2.81 -11.76 5.97
N LEU A 31 -3.62 -11.25 6.90
CA LEU A 31 -3.77 -9.82 7.13
C LEU A 31 -2.46 -9.17 7.62
N ASN A 32 -1.77 -9.82 8.57
CA ASN A 32 -0.44 -9.39 9.03
C ASN A 32 0.60 -9.39 7.90
N ASP A 33 0.55 -10.38 7.00
CA ASP A 33 1.43 -10.45 5.83
C ASP A 33 1.14 -9.28 4.87
N VAL A 34 -0.14 -8.98 4.60
CA VAL A 34 -0.54 -7.82 3.77
C VAL A 34 0.00 -6.51 4.35
N ALA A 35 -0.19 -6.28 5.66
CA ALA A 35 0.29 -5.07 6.32
C ALA A 35 1.84 -4.97 6.27
N THR A 36 2.53 -6.09 6.42
CA THR A 36 3.99 -6.16 6.30
C THR A 36 4.44 -5.84 4.87
N PHE A 37 3.83 -6.46 3.85
CA PHE A 37 4.16 -6.19 2.46
C PHE A 37 3.91 -4.73 2.07
N GLN A 38 2.83 -4.13 2.56
CA GLN A 38 2.58 -2.71 2.32
C GLN A 38 3.66 -1.83 2.94
N ARG A 39 4.01 -2.06 4.21
CA ARG A 39 5.06 -1.30 4.91
C ARG A 39 6.38 -1.39 4.16
N ASP A 40 6.75 -2.58 3.69
CA ASP A 40 7.98 -2.80 2.91
C ASP A 40 7.93 -2.05 1.57
N ALA A 41 6.83 -2.15 0.83
CA ALA A 41 6.65 -1.49 -0.46
C ALA A 41 6.71 0.04 -0.34
N TYR A 42 6.03 0.63 0.65
CA TYR A 42 6.08 2.08 0.89
C TYR A 42 7.45 2.54 1.37
N SER A 43 8.10 1.78 2.26
CA SER A 43 9.46 2.08 2.72
C SER A 43 10.46 2.10 1.55
N ALA A 44 10.39 1.11 0.67
CA ALA A 44 11.22 1.04 -0.54
C ALA A 44 10.89 2.18 -1.51
N ALA A 45 9.61 2.50 -1.75
CA ALA A 45 9.20 3.63 -2.58
C ALA A 45 9.73 4.98 -2.06
N ILE A 46 9.70 5.20 -0.74
CA ILE A 46 10.26 6.40 -0.09
C ILE A 46 11.77 6.46 -0.28
N HIS A 47 12.47 5.34 -0.07
CA HIS A 47 13.91 5.28 -0.23
C HIS A 47 14.31 5.65 -1.68
N SER A 48 13.69 5.00 -2.66
CA SER A 48 13.88 5.29 -4.09
C SER A 48 13.58 6.75 -4.43
N THR A 49 12.45 7.28 -3.94
CA THR A 49 12.06 8.68 -4.13
C THR A 49 13.13 9.65 -3.61
N LYS A 50 13.62 9.44 -2.38
CA LYS A 50 14.66 10.29 -1.79
C LYS A 50 15.97 10.23 -2.58
N SER A 51 16.35 9.03 -3.04
CA SER A 51 17.55 8.85 -3.88
C SER A 51 17.43 9.64 -5.17
N VAL A 52 16.32 9.48 -5.88
CA VAL A 52 16.12 10.16 -7.17
C VAL A 52 16.05 11.68 -7.00
N VAL A 53 15.35 12.19 -5.98
CA VAL A 53 15.33 13.64 -5.74
C VAL A 53 16.71 14.19 -5.39
N THR A 54 17.54 13.41 -4.69
CA THR A 54 18.94 13.78 -4.43
C THR A 54 19.73 13.87 -5.73
N GLU A 55 19.56 12.90 -6.64
CA GLU A 55 20.16 12.94 -7.98
C GLU A 55 19.69 14.17 -8.77
N MET A 56 18.40 14.48 -8.76
CA MET A 56 17.87 15.69 -9.41
C MET A 56 18.51 16.96 -8.86
N ILE A 57 18.70 17.07 -7.55
CA ILE A 57 19.36 18.23 -6.92
C ILE A 57 20.82 18.32 -7.38
N ASN A 58 21.52 17.19 -7.46
CA ASN A 58 22.91 17.14 -7.91
C ASN A 58 23.02 17.56 -9.38
N ASP A 59 22.15 17.05 -10.24
CA ASP A 59 22.10 17.39 -11.67
C ASP A 59 21.81 18.88 -11.89
N LEU A 60 20.94 19.47 -11.07
CA LEU A 60 20.58 20.89 -11.16
C LEU A 60 21.62 21.82 -10.54
N SER A 61 22.55 21.31 -9.72
CA SER A 61 23.49 22.14 -8.95
C SER A 61 24.40 23.03 -9.82
N THR A 62 24.64 22.63 -11.06
CA THR A 62 25.44 23.37 -12.04
C THR A 62 24.61 24.37 -12.86
N CYS A 63 23.29 24.43 -12.67
CA CYS A 63 22.38 25.29 -13.42
C CYS A 63 21.94 26.49 -12.57
N GLU A 64 22.63 27.64 -12.68
CA GLU A 64 22.28 28.85 -11.90
C GLU A 64 20.84 29.34 -12.16
N GLY A 65 20.31 29.17 -13.37
CA GLY A 65 18.93 29.52 -13.72
C GLY A 65 17.86 28.64 -13.06
N LEU A 66 18.23 27.53 -12.42
CA LEU A 66 17.31 26.54 -11.83
C LEU A 66 17.38 26.48 -10.29
N GLN A 67 18.01 27.47 -9.65
CA GLN A 67 18.05 27.57 -8.18
C GLN A 67 16.66 27.54 -7.51
N PRO A 68 15.59 28.16 -8.06
CA PRO A 68 14.25 28.05 -7.49
C PRO A 68 13.72 26.60 -7.48
N GLN A 69 13.92 25.86 -8.57
CA GLN A 69 13.51 24.46 -8.70
C GLN A 69 14.32 23.56 -7.76
N MET A 70 15.63 23.80 -7.64
CA MET A 70 16.47 23.12 -6.65
C MET A 70 15.98 23.32 -5.23
N ARG A 71 15.54 24.54 -4.87
CA ARG A 71 15.01 24.83 -3.54
C ARG A 71 13.75 24.02 -3.25
N ILE A 72 12.82 23.94 -4.21
CA ILE A 72 11.61 23.12 -4.07
C ILE A 72 11.95 21.65 -3.78
N LEU A 73 12.93 21.08 -4.48
CA LEU A 73 13.36 19.69 -4.27
C LEU A 73 14.07 19.50 -2.92
N LYS A 74 14.91 20.46 -2.51
CA LYS A 74 15.57 20.45 -1.19
C LYS A 74 14.54 20.53 -0.06
N ASP A 75 13.55 21.42 -0.18
CA ASP A 75 12.47 21.56 0.80
C ASP A 75 11.63 20.28 0.89
N TYR A 76 11.39 19.61 -0.25
CA TYR A 76 10.71 18.31 -0.27
C TYR A 76 11.52 17.22 0.46
N LEU A 77 12.83 17.09 0.18
CA LEU A 77 13.69 16.14 0.90
C LEU A 77 13.78 16.44 2.38
N ASP A 78 13.86 17.71 2.75
CA ASP A 78 13.98 18.14 4.14
C ASP A 78 12.73 17.76 4.95
N ARG A 79 11.53 17.93 4.40
CA ARG A 79 10.29 17.38 4.99
C ARG A 79 10.34 15.86 5.10
N GLY A 80 10.94 15.19 4.11
CA GLY A 80 11.10 13.74 4.09
C GLY A 80 12.06 13.18 5.13
N LYS A 81 12.91 14.00 5.80
CA LYS A 81 13.90 13.49 6.77
C LYS A 81 13.26 12.78 7.97
N SER A 82 12.08 13.20 8.41
CA SER A 82 11.33 12.56 9.49
C SER A 82 10.60 11.29 9.06
N ILE A 83 10.39 11.09 7.75
CA ILE A 83 9.68 9.94 7.20
C ILE A 83 10.63 8.74 7.12
N SER A 84 10.28 7.66 7.80
CA SER A 84 11.08 6.43 7.87
C SER A 84 10.19 5.19 7.70
N SER A 85 10.82 4.00 7.70
CA SER A 85 10.10 2.72 7.67
C SER A 85 9.19 2.49 8.89
N ARG A 86 9.36 3.28 9.96
CA ARG A 86 8.53 3.24 11.17
C ARG A 86 7.38 4.25 11.18
N SER A 87 7.35 5.17 10.21
CA SER A 87 6.21 6.10 10.06
C SER A 87 4.94 5.33 9.71
N SER A 88 3.78 5.93 9.96
CA SER A 88 2.50 5.34 9.55
C SER A 88 2.43 5.22 8.02
N ILE A 89 1.64 4.29 7.51
CA ILE A 89 1.42 4.17 6.06
C ILE A 89 0.82 5.47 5.52
N GLU A 90 -0.04 6.13 6.28
CA GLU A 90 -0.62 7.43 5.95
C GLU A 90 0.45 8.51 5.77
N ASP A 91 1.40 8.64 6.70
CA ASP A 91 2.50 9.62 6.60
C ASP A 91 3.38 9.32 5.37
N GLN A 92 3.61 8.04 5.10
CA GLN A 92 4.40 7.58 3.96
C GLN A 92 3.71 7.89 2.63
N GLN A 93 2.40 7.67 2.55
CA GLN A 93 1.56 8.02 1.40
C GLN A 93 1.53 9.53 1.18
N GLU A 94 1.32 10.31 2.24
CA GLU A 94 1.28 11.78 2.16
C GLU A 94 2.61 12.32 1.64
N PHE A 95 3.74 11.81 2.11
CA PHE A 95 5.06 12.20 1.62
C PHE A 95 5.24 11.91 0.11
N LEU A 96 4.86 10.70 -0.35
CA LEU A 96 4.95 10.34 -1.76
C LEU A 96 4.00 11.20 -2.62
N ALA A 97 2.77 11.45 -2.16
CA ALA A 97 1.78 12.27 -2.85
C ALA A 97 2.15 13.76 -2.88
N ALA A 98 2.87 14.25 -1.86
CA ALA A 98 3.36 15.61 -1.77
C ALA A 98 4.57 15.90 -2.67
N PHE A 99 5.00 14.93 -3.50
CA PHE A 99 5.98 15.20 -4.53
C PHE A 99 5.47 16.38 -5.38
N PRO A 100 6.28 17.45 -5.55
CA PRO A 100 5.78 18.71 -6.08
C PRO A 100 5.27 18.53 -7.52
N THR A 101 3.95 18.48 -7.68
CA THR A 101 3.26 18.44 -8.97
C THR A 101 3.54 19.70 -9.81
N ASN A 102 3.88 20.80 -9.13
CA ASN A 102 4.30 22.06 -9.73
C ASN A 102 5.80 22.13 -10.06
N PHE A 103 6.55 21.04 -9.88
CA PHE A 103 7.93 20.95 -10.37
C PHE A 103 7.92 20.94 -11.90
N ASN A 104 7.88 22.14 -12.48
CA ASN A 104 7.80 22.34 -13.91
C ASN A 104 9.15 22.85 -14.44
N LEU A 105 9.82 22.00 -15.21
CA LEU A 105 11.01 22.36 -15.97
C LEU A 105 10.57 22.71 -17.39
N THR A 106 10.25 23.98 -17.63
CA THR A 106 9.92 24.44 -18.99
C THR A 106 11.16 24.47 -19.87
N SER A 107 10.99 24.35 -21.19
CA SER A 107 12.08 24.49 -22.17
C SER A 107 12.88 25.78 -21.94
N LYS A 108 12.18 26.89 -21.66
CA LYS A 108 12.78 28.19 -21.31
C LYS A 108 13.63 28.16 -20.03
N SER A 109 13.23 27.36 -19.03
CA SER A 109 14.02 27.19 -17.80
C SER A 109 15.30 26.39 -18.08
N LEU A 110 15.21 25.43 -18.99
CA LEU A 110 16.31 24.55 -19.41
C LEU A 110 17.27 25.20 -20.41
N GLU A 111 16.84 26.21 -21.17
CA GLU A 111 17.66 26.95 -22.16
C GLU A 111 18.94 27.55 -21.54
N SER A 112 18.91 27.89 -20.26
CA SER A 112 20.06 28.41 -19.52
C SER A 112 21.07 27.34 -19.08
N CYS A 113 20.76 26.05 -19.27
CA CYS A 113 21.61 24.96 -18.81
C CYS A 113 21.94 23.94 -19.91
N MET A 114 23.16 24.05 -20.45
CA MET A 114 23.66 23.28 -21.63
C MET A 114 23.61 21.74 -21.49
N HIS A 115 23.54 21.20 -20.26
CA HIS A 115 23.57 19.75 -20.00
C HIS A 115 22.31 19.20 -19.29
N ALA A 116 21.39 20.07 -18.89
CA ALA A 116 20.22 19.71 -18.09
C ALA A 116 19.17 18.80 -18.79
N PRO A 117 18.82 19.00 -20.09
CA PRO A 117 17.65 18.33 -20.67
C PRO A 117 17.72 16.78 -20.72
N PRO A 118 18.84 16.15 -21.16
CA PRO A 118 18.92 14.69 -21.26
C PRO A 118 19.15 14.00 -19.91
N MET A 119 19.72 14.70 -18.92
CA MET A 119 19.96 14.15 -17.58
C MET A 119 18.66 14.20 -16.76
N LEU A 120 17.97 15.33 -16.73
CA LEU A 120 16.71 15.49 -15.99
C LEU A 120 15.58 14.62 -16.53
N GLY A 121 15.49 14.42 -17.85
CA GLY A 121 14.52 13.48 -18.44
C GLY A 121 14.75 12.04 -17.97
N ARG A 122 16.01 11.61 -17.84
CA ARG A 122 16.37 10.28 -17.30
C ARG A 122 16.05 10.17 -15.81
N THR A 123 16.34 11.21 -15.04
CA THR A 123 16.10 11.22 -13.60
C THR A 123 14.60 11.25 -13.27
N ILE A 124 13.77 11.99 -14.04
CA ILE A 124 12.31 11.99 -13.89
C ILE A 124 11.70 10.64 -14.32
N LEU A 125 12.14 10.06 -15.43
CA LEU A 125 11.71 8.71 -15.83
C LEU A 125 12.14 7.65 -14.80
N GLY A 126 13.34 7.82 -14.24
CA GLY A 126 13.86 7.03 -13.13
C GLY A 126 13.00 7.16 -11.87
N PHE A 127 12.51 8.37 -11.55
CA PHE A 127 11.59 8.61 -10.44
C PHE A 127 10.30 7.81 -10.61
N VAL A 128 9.61 7.98 -11.75
CA VAL A 128 8.35 7.28 -12.02
C VAL A 128 8.56 5.76 -12.08
N SER A 129 9.70 5.29 -12.56
CA SER A 129 9.98 3.86 -12.63
C SER A 129 10.33 3.25 -11.27
N SER A 130 11.09 3.96 -10.44
CA SER A 130 11.62 3.44 -9.16
C SER A 130 10.68 3.64 -7.98
N ALA A 131 10.00 4.78 -7.87
CA ALA A 131 9.04 5.05 -6.78
C ALA A 131 7.85 4.09 -6.82
N PHE A 132 7.63 3.45 -7.95
CA PHE A 132 6.45 2.65 -8.22
C PHE A 132 6.75 1.19 -8.56
N CYS A 133 8.01 0.77 -8.55
CA CYS A 133 8.44 -0.58 -8.93
C CYS A 133 7.92 -1.67 -7.99
N GLU A 134 7.70 -1.33 -6.72
CA GLU A 134 7.39 -2.30 -5.65
C GLU A 134 5.91 -2.67 -5.58
N PHE A 135 5.00 -1.80 -6.05
CA PHE A 135 3.56 -2.04 -5.92
C PHE A 135 3.03 -3.19 -6.81
N PRO A 136 3.54 -3.44 -8.03
CA PRO A 136 3.18 -4.64 -8.77
C PRO A 136 3.50 -5.94 -8.03
N GLU A 137 4.58 -5.97 -7.25
CA GLU A 137 4.93 -7.14 -6.44
C GLU A 137 4.04 -7.25 -5.20
N LEU A 138 3.74 -6.13 -4.54
CA LEU A 138 2.72 -6.08 -3.48
C LEU A 138 1.38 -6.64 -3.98
N GLU A 139 0.92 -6.18 -5.14
CA GLU A 139 -0.33 -6.62 -5.76
C GLU A 139 -0.36 -8.14 -5.97
N LYS A 140 0.69 -8.70 -6.57
CA LYS A 140 0.80 -10.15 -6.80
C LYS A 140 0.74 -10.92 -5.49
N ARG A 141 1.39 -10.42 -4.43
CA ARG A 141 1.40 -11.08 -3.12
C ARG A 141 0.03 -11.07 -2.46
N ILE A 142 -0.69 -9.94 -2.52
CA ILE A 142 -2.06 -9.84 -1.99
C ILE A 142 -2.98 -10.81 -2.74
N ILE A 143 -2.96 -10.81 -4.09
CA ILE A 143 -3.80 -11.69 -4.90
C ILE A 143 -3.48 -13.17 -4.62
N LYS A 144 -2.19 -13.53 -4.61
CA LYS A 144 -1.76 -14.90 -4.35
C LYS A 144 -2.16 -15.36 -2.95
N GLY A 145 -1.95 -14.52 -1.94
CA GLY A 145 -2.34 -14.81 -0.56
C GLY A 145 -3.85 -14.95 -0.41
N GLY A 146 -4.62 -14.07 -1.03
CA GLY A 146 -6.08 -14.12 -1.03
C GLY A 146 -6.63 -15.37 -1.73
N ASN A 147 -6.04 -15.78 -2.85
CA ASN A 147 -6.42 -17.02 -3.54
C ASN A 147 -6.07 -18.25 -2.72
N HIS A 148 -4.88 -18.30 -2.11
CA HIS A 148 -4.52 -19.38 -1.21
C HIS A 148 -5.47 -19.46 -0.01
N LEU A 149 -5.84 -18.31 0.58
CA LEU A 149 -6.81 -18.25 1.66
C LEU A 149 -8.19 -18.79 1.21
N LYS A 150 -8.63 -18.50 -0.02
CA LYS A 150 -9.87 -19.07 -0.58
C LYS A 150 -9.81 -20.58 -0.74
N GLU A 151 -8.65 -21.13 -1.09
CA GLU A 151 -8.45 -22.58 -1.28
C GLU A 151 -8.44 -23.37 0.05
N GLU A 152 -7.96 -22.74 1.13
CA GLU A 152 -7.84 -23.37 2.45
C GLU A 152 -9.14 -23.30 3.27
N LEU A 153 -10.09 -22.44 2.89
CA LEU A 153 -11.35 -22.23 3.61
C LEU A 153 -12.52 -22.94 2.93
N ASP A 154 -13.42 -23.51 3.74
CA ASP A 154 -14.67 -24.07 3.25
C ASP A 154 -15.74 -23.00 2.99
N GLU A 155 -16.83 -23.38 2.31
CA GLU A 155 -17.91 -22.44 1.92
C GLU A 155 -18.56 -21.74 3.13
N ASP A 156 -18.69 -22.42 4.27
CA ASP A 156 -19.28 -21.87 5.48
C ASP A 156 -18.35 -20.83 6.13
N MET A 157 -17.04 -21.06 6.11
CA MET A 157 -16.02 -20.11 6.57
C MET A 157 -15.93 -18.90 5.64
N LEU A 158 -15.96 -19.11 4.32
CA LEU A 158 -15.97 -18.03 3.33
C LEU A 158 -17.20 -17.12 3.50
N ALA A 159 -18.37 -17.69 3.78
CA ALA A 159 -19.60 -16.94 4.01
C ALA A 159 -19.55 -16.07 5.28
N GLN A 160 -18.82 -16.49 6.31
CA GLN A 160 -18.63 -15.71 7.53
C GLN A 160 -17.73 -14.48 7.29
N GLU A 161 -16.80 -14.58 6.34
CA GLU A 161 -15.79 -13.55 6.04
C GLU A 161 -16.11 -12.74 4.77
N THR A 162 -17.42 -12.54 4.52
CA THR A 162 -17.91 -11.93 3.28
C THR A 162 -17.25 -10.58 2.97
N GLN A 163 -16.99 -9.74 3.97
CA GLN A 163 -16.37 -8.43 3.77
C GLN A 163 -14.92 -8.55 3.25
N LEU A 164 -14.12 -9.44 3.83
CA LEU A 164 -12.73 -9.65 3.40
C LEU A 164 -12.68 -10.12 1.95
N PHE A 165 -13.50 -11.09 1.59
CA PHE A 165 -13.50 -11.63 0.23
C PHE A 165 -14.08 -10.65 -0.80
N GLN A 166 -15.03 -9.80 -0.42
CA GLN A 166 -15.47 -8.69 -1.26
C GLN A 166 -14.35 -7.68 -1.50
N LEU A 167 -13.57 -7.33 -0.48
CA LEU A 167 -12.42 -6.44 -0.63
C LEU A 167 -11.33 -7.04 -1.53
N LEU A 168 -11.02 -8.34 -1.37
CA LEU A 168 -10.06 -9.05 -2.21
C LEU A 168 -10.52 -9.12 -3.68
N ASP A 169 -11.79 -9.42 -3.92
CA ASP A 169 -12.37 -9.44 -5.27
C ASP A 169 -12.34 -8.07 -5.93
N ASN A 170 -12.65 -7.02 -5.17
CA ASN A 170 -12.57 -5.64 -5.66
C ASN A 170 -11.12 -5.25 -5.93
N PHE A 171 -10.19 -5.65 -5.06
CA PHE A 171 -8.76 -5.38 -5.21
C PHE A 171 -8.21 -5.98 -6.50
N GLU A 172 -8.55 -7.24 -6.78
CA GLU A 172 -8.10 -7.96 -7.98
C GLU A 172 -8.61 -7.29 -9.27
N LYS A 173 -9.87 -6.84 -9.27
CA LYS A 173 -10.56 -6.27 -10.45
C LYS A 173 -10.25 -4.80 -10.70
N GLU A 174 -9.83 -4.04 -9.69
CA GLU A 174 -9.67 -2.58 -9.77
C GLU A 174 -8.45 -2.18 -10.61
N THR A 175 -8.62 -1.49 -11.74
CA THR A 175 -7.47 -1.09 -12.59
C THR A 175 -6.87 0.26 -12.20
N ASP A 176 -7.60 1.08 -11.45
CA ASP A 176 -7.10 2.34 -10.91
C ASP A 176 -6.19 2.09 -9.71
N ARG A 177 -4.94 2.51 -9.83
CA ARG A 177 -3.92 2.25 -8.82
C ARG A 177 -4.20 2.92 -7.47
N VAL A 178 -4.77 4.13 -7.47
CA VAL A 178 -5.06 4.85 -6.24
C VAL A 178 -6.17 4.12 -5.49
N LYS A 179 -7.23 3.73 -6.20
CA LYS A 179 -8.32 2.93 -5.62
C LYS A 179 -7.85 1.56 -5.15
N ARG A 180 -7.00 0.89 -5.94
CA ARG A 180 -6.41 -0.41 -5.56
C ARG A 180 -5.56 -0.30 -4.30
N ASN A 181 -4.77 0.75 -4.16
CA ASN A 181 -4.00 1.00 -2.94
C ASN A 181 -4.93 1.25 -1.72
N ASN A 182 -6.03 1.98 -1.90
CA ASN A 182 -7.03 2.17 -0.84
C ASN A 182 -7.72 0.86 -0.44
N LEU A 183 -7.91 -0.07 -1.37
CA LEU A 183 -8.44 -1.40 -1.08
C LEU A 183 -7.43 -2.23 -0.28
N ALA A 184 -6.14 -2.20 -0.64
CA ALA A 184 -5.09 -2.85 0.16
C ALA A 184 -5.02 -2.28 1.59
N ASP A 185 -5.15 -0.97 1.75
CA ASP A 185 -5.20 -0.32 3.06
C ASP A 185 -6.40 -0.83 3.89
N GLN A 186 -7.60 -0.88 3.30
CA GLN A 186 -8.78 -1.45 3.95
C GLN A 186 -8.58 -2.92 4.35
N ILE A 187 -8.00 -3.74 3.47
CA ILE A 187 -7.68 -5.14 3.78
C ILE A 187 -6.75 -5.21 4.99
N SER A 188 -5.63 -4.48 4.97
CA SER A 188 -4.65 -4.51 6.06
C SER A 188 -5.23 -4.06 7.41
N LYS A 189 -6.12 -3.06 7.41
CA LYS A 189 -6.75 -2.54 8.63
C LYS A 189 -7.66 -3.55 9.31
N MET A 190 -8.11 -4.59 8.61
CA MET A 190 -8.83 -5.71 9.23
C MET A 190 -7.94 -6.53 10.16
N GLU A 191 -6.61 -6.37 10.13
CA GLU A 191 -5.72 -7.02 11.11
C GLU A 191 -6.04 -6.61 12.56
N ASN A 192 -6.67 -5.45 12.76
CA ASN A 192 -7.10 -5.02 14.10
C ASN A 192 -8.16 -5.96 14.72
N ASP A 193 -8.89 -6.72 13.90
CA ASP A 193 -9.87 -7.71 14.35
C ASP A 193 -9.20 -9.03 14.81
N CYS A 194 -7.87 -9.12 14.68
CA CYS A 194 -7.03 -10.24 15.10
C CYS A 194 -6.35 -10.05 16.46
N LEU A 195 -6.51 -8.87 17.09
CA LEU A 195 -5.94 -8.51 18.39
C LEU A 195 -6.87 -8.82 19.56
#